data_AF-A0A2V8MNX1-F1
#
_entry.id   AF-A0A2V8MNX1-F1
#
_cell.length_a   1.000
_cell.length_b   1.000
_cell.length_c   1.000
_cell.angle_alpha   90.00
_cell.angle_beta   90.00
_cell.angle_gamma   90.00
#
_symmetry.space_group_name_H-M   'P 1'
#
loop_
_entity.id
_entity.type
_entity.pdbx_description
1 polymer ?
#
loop_
_entity_poly.entity_id
_entity_poly.type
_entity_poly.pdbx_seq_one_letter_code
_entity_poly.pdbx_strand_id
1 'polypeptide(L)'
;MRCPHDGFIMTEKVDMVRLGMTNPHVVSSLTLRDWDVLIRQARSSAVLGRLHAVLEEAQIIDHVPMPPRNHLEAARVVAGSQERVIRWEVYCIRRALARVETEFVLLKGAAYVLSGLPFARGRIQSDIDILAA
;
A
#
# COMPACT_ATOMS: atom_id res chain seq x y z
N MET A 1 -9.88 -40.51 5.26
CA MET A 1 -10.99 -39.65 5.65
C MET A 1 -10.45 -38.68 6.72
N ARG A 2 -10.14 -37.44 6.35
CA ARG A 2 -9.61 -36.39 7.24
C ARG A 2 -10.54 -35.18 7.10
N CYS A 3 -11.05 -34.69 8.21
CA CYS A 3 -11.96 -33.56 8.29
C CYS A 3 -11.21 -32.24 7.98
N PRO A 4 -11.78 -31.27 7.24
CA PRO A 4 -11.14 -30.00 6.95
C PRO A 4 -11.65 -28.89 7.89
N HIS A 5 -11.47 -29.06 9.21
CA HIS A 5 -11.84 -28.03 10.19
C HIS A 5 -10.86 -27.96 11.37
N ASP A 6 -9.57 -28.14 11.10
CA ASP A 6 -8.57 -27.67 12.07
C ASP A 6 -8.42 -26.17 11.88
N GLY A 7 -9.30 -25.46 12.58
CA GLY A 7 -9.39 -24.02 12.63
C GLY A 7 -8.03 -23.42 12.94
N PHE A 8 -7.60 -22.51 12.07
CA PHE A 8 -6.49 -21.61 12.34
C PHE A 8 -6.91 -20.70 13.50
N ILE A 9 -6.64 -21.13 14.73
CA ILE A 9 -6.88 -20.33 15.95
C ILE A 9 -5.84 -19.20 15.93
N MET A 10 -6.22 -18.07 15.33
CA MET A 10 -5.41 -16.86 15.26
C MET A 10 -5.35 -16.19 16.64
N THR A 11 -4.29 -16.47 17.39
CA THR A 11 -4.01 -15.80 18.66
C THR A 11 -3.53 -14.36 18.43
N GLU A 12 -3.77 -13.47 19.41
CA GLU A 12 -3.68 -11.99 19.44
C GLU A 12 -2.35 -11.30 19.04
N LYS A 13 -1.44 -11.93 18.29
CA LYS A 13 -0.16 -11.30 17.89
C LYS A 13 0.34 -11.63 16.49
N VAL A 14 -0.49 -12.22 15.62
CA VAL A 14 -0.09 -12.37 14.22
C VAL A 14 -0.31 -11.05 13.49
N ASP A 15 0.78 -10.44 13.04
CA ASP A 15 0.75 -9.32 12.11
C ASP A 15 0.26 -9.83 10.75
N MET A 16 -1.05 -9.73 10.53
CA MET A 16 -1.71 -10.19 9.31
C MET A 16 -1.27 -9.40 8.10
N VAL A 17 -0.90 -8.14 8.31
CA VAL A 17 -0.37 -7.27 7.26
C VAL A 17 0.94 -7.82 6.76
N ARG A 18 1.88 -8.14 7.67
CA ARG A 18 3.15 -8.77 7.29
C ARG A 18 2.91 -10.07 6.52
N LEU A 19 2.03 -10.93 7.04
CA LEU A 19 1.73 -12.23 6.42
C LEU A 19 1.16 -12.07 5.00
N GLY A 20 0.15 -11.23 4.82
CA GLY A 20 -0.48 -10.96 3.52
C GLY A 20 0.45 -10.25 2.53
N MET A 21 1.46 -9.52 3.01
CA MET A 21 2.45 -8.87 2.14
C MET A 21 3.60 -9.79 1.72
N THR A 22 4.06 -10.69 2.59
CA THR A 22 5.18 -11.60 2.27
C THR A 22 4.73 -12.91 1.62
N ASN A 23 3.49 -13.34 1.86
CA ASN A 23 2.91 -14.53 1.27
C ASN A 23 1.45 -14.25 0.86
N PRO A 24 1.23 -13.55 -0.26
CA PRO A 24 -0.11 -13.09 -0.63
C PRO A 24 -1.11 -14.22 -0.85
N HIS A 25 -0.70 -15.43 -1.24
CA HIS A 25 -1.61 -16.56 -1.44
C HIS A 25 -2.30 -17.05 -0.16
N VAL A 26 -1.76 -16.73 1.02
CA VAL A 26 -2.40 -17.08 2.29
C VAL A 26 -3.75 -16.40 2.45
N VAL A 27 -3.99 -15.26 1.79
CA VAL A 27 -5.23 -14.50 1.94
C VAL A 27 -6.45 -15.24 1.39
N SER A 28 -6.24 -16.20 0.48
CA SER A 28 -7.29 -17.06 -0.08
C SER A 28 -7.86 -18.05 0.95
N SER A 29 -7.14 -18.32 2.04
CA SER A 29 -7.57 -19.20 3.13
C SER A 29 -8.26 -18.48 4.29
N LEU A 30 -8.34 -17.15 4.23
CA LEU A 30 -8.85 -16.33 5.33
C LEU A 30 -10.37 -16.37 5.42
N THR A 31 -10.86 -16.47 6.66
CA THR A 31 -12.28 -16.24 6.93
C THR A 31 -12.61 -14.76 6.81
N LEU A 32 -13.91 -14.41 6.73
CA LEU A 32 -14.32 -13.00 6.75
C LEU A 32 -13.88 -12.27 8.02
N ARG A 33 -13.74 -12.98 9.15
CA ARG A 33 -13.24 -12.42 10.40
C ARG A 33 -11.76 -12.09 10.32
N ASP A 34 -10.97 -12.97 9.71
CA ASP A 34 -9.53 -12.73 9.52
C ASP A 34 -9.30 -11.58 8.54
N TRP A 35 -10.15 -11.47 7.51
CA TRP A 35 -10.18 -10.31 6.61
C TRP A 35 -10.51 -9.01 7.33
N ASP A 36 -11.48 -8.98 8.24
CA ASP A 36 -11.76 -7.77 9.05
C ASP A 36 -10.52 -7.34 9.84
N VAL A 37 -9.82 -8.28 10.49
CA VAL A 37 -8.58 -7.99 11.23
C VAL A 37 -7.50 -7.45 10.28
N LEU A 38 -7.26 -8.13 9.15
CA LEU A 38 -6.28 -7.71 8.15
C LEU A 38 -6.57 -6.30 7.61
N ILE A 39 -7.81 -6.01 7.23
CA ILE A 39 -8.21 -4.71 6.71
C ILE A 39 -8.01 -3.61 7.76
N ARG A 40 -8.40 -3.85 9.01
CA ARG A 40 -8.21 -2.87 10.10
C ARG A 40 -6.74 -2.61 10.38
N GLN A 41 -5.92 -3.66 10.48
CA GLN A 41 -4.48 -3.52 10.70
C GLN A 41 -3.78 -2.82 9.52
N ALA A 42 -4.12 -3.17 8.29
CA ALA A 42 -3.55 -2.55 7.09
C ALA A 42 -3.95 -1.08 6.97
N ARG A 43 -5.16 -0.72 7.41
CA ARG A 43 -5.62 0.68 7.44
C ARG A 43 -4.90 1.48 8.52
N SER A 44 -4.79 0.96 9.75
CA SER A 44 -4.12 1.67 10.85
C SER A 44 -2.62 1.87 10.62
N SER A 45 -2.01 1.01 9.81
CA SER A 45 -0.60 1.12 9.38
C SER A 45 -0.42 1.84 8.04
N ALA A 46 -1.48 2.38 7.44
CA ALA A 46 -1.46 3.11 6.16
C ALA A 46 -0.89 2.31 4.97
N VAL A 47 -1.00 0.97 4.98
CA VAL A 47 -0.51 0.09 3.91
C VAL A 47 -1.64 -0.64 3.16
N LEU A 48 -2.91 -0.30 3.39
CA LEU A 48 -4.03 -0.96 2.71
C LEU A 48 -3.95 -0.86 1.17
N GLY A 49 -3.56 0.30 0.63
CA GLY A 49 -3.33 0.46 -0.80
C GLY A 49 -2.13 -0.36 -1.30
N ARG A 50 -1.11 -0.54 -0.45
CA ARG A 50 0.05 -1.37 -0.76
C ARG A 50 -0.32 -2.86 -0.76
N LEU A 51 -1.14 -3.29 0.20
CA LEU A 51 -1.68 -4.64 0.23
C LEU A 51 -2.47 -4.93 -1.04
N HIS A 52 -3.33 -4.01 -1.49
CA HIS A 52 -3.98 -4.15 -2.80
C HIS A 52 -2.96 -4.38 -3.92
N ALA A 53 -1.94 -3.52 -4.04
CA ALA A 53 -0.95 -3.64 -5.11
C ALA A 53 -0.23 -4.99 -5.09
N VAL A 54 0.09 -5.53 -3.90
CA VAL A 54 0.70 -6.86 -3.75
C VAL A 54 -0.25 -7.98 -4.18
N LEU A 55 -1.53 -7.91 -3.80
CA LEU A 55 -2.53 -8.92 -4.18
C LEU A 55 -2.87 -8.87 -5.68
N GLU A 56 -2.86 -7.68 -6.27
CA GLU A 56 -3.01 -7.46 -7.71
C GLU A 56 -1.82 -8.05 -8.48
N GLU A 57 -0.59 -7.78 -8.04
CA GLU A 57 0.64 -8.33 -8.63
C GLU A 57 0.68 -9.86 -8.55
N ALA A 58 0.18 -10.44 -7.46
CA ALA A 58 0.04 -11.88 -7.29
C ALA A 58 -1.19 -12.48 -7.99
N GLN A 59 -2.01 -11.67 -8.69
CA GLN A 59 -3.23 -12.08 -9.39
C GLN A 59 -4.29 -12.74 -8.48
N ILE A 60 -4.36 -12.33 -7.21
CA ILE A 60 -5.29 -12.88 -6.20
C ILE A 60 -6.49 -11.96 -5.96
N ILE A 61 -6.43 -10.70 -6.40
CA ILE A 61 -7.47 -9.70 -6.09
C ILE A 61 -8.88 -10.16 -6.47
N ASP A 62 -9.01 -10.89 -7.59
CA ASP A 62 -10.27 -11.43 -8.08
C ASP A 62 -10.78 -12.66 -7.30
N HIS A 63 -9.97 -13.20 -6.41
CA HIS A 63 -10.35 -14.26 -5.47
C HIS A 63 -10.68 -13.73 -4.06
N VAL A 64 -10.44 -12.44 -3.80
CA VAL A 64 -10.78 -11.82 -2.51
C VAL A 64 -12.30 -11.66 -2.40
N PRO A 65 -12.95 -12.04 -1.28
CA PRO A 65 -14.39 -11.84 -1.10
C PRO A 65 -14.80 -10.37 -1.29
N MET A 66 -16.03 -10.14 -1.77
CA MET A 66 -16.51 -8.80 -2.13
C MET A 66 -16.32 -7.73 -1.02
N PRO A 67 -16.67 -7.98 0.26
CA PRO A 67 -16.52 -6.96 1.30
C PRO A 67 -15.07 -6.43 1.49
N PRO A 68 -14.04 -7.28 1.74
CA PRO A 68 -12.66 -6.80 1.81
C PRO A 68 -12.13 -6.25 0.48
N ARG A 69 -12.56 -6.81 -0.66
CA ARG A 69 -12.18 -6.30 -2.00
C ARG A 69 -12.57 -4.84 -2.18
N ASN A 70 -13.77 -4.45 -1.77
CA ASN A 70 -14.24 -3.06 -1.86
C ASN A 70 -13.33 -2.09 -1.07
N HIS A 71 -12.85 -2.50 0.11
CA HIS A 71 -11.92 -1.70 0.89
C HIS A 71 -10.55 -1.56 0.24
N LEU A 72 -10.05 -2.64 -0.37
CA LEU A 72 -8.78 -2.65 -1.10
C LEU A 72 -8.86 -1.74 -2.34
N GLU A 73 -9.93 -1.83 -3.11
CA GLU A 73 -10.15 -1.00 -4.30
C GLU A 73 -10.26 0.49 -3.96
N ALA A 74 -11.01 0.83 -2.91
CA ALA A 74 -11.08 2.19 -2.42
C ALA A 74 -9.68 2.71 -2.03
N ALA A 75 -8.87 1.89 -1.36
CA ALA A 75 -7.51 2.26 -0.99
C ALA A 75 -6.57 2.41 -2.21
N ARG A 76 -6.75 1.60 -3.27
CA ARG A 76 -6.04 1.79 -4.54
C ARG A 76 -6.36 3.14 -5.16
N VAL A 77 -7.63 3.52 -5.20
CA VAL A 77 -8.07 4.83 -5.75
C VAL A 77 -7.44 5.98 -4.96
N VAL A 78 -7.46 5.91 -3.62
CA VAL A 78 -6.83 6.92 -2.76
C VAL A 78 -5.33 7.01 -3.01
N ALA A 79 -4.62 5.88 -3.05
CA ALA A 79 -3.19 5.86 -3.31
C ALA A 79 -2.84 6.41 -4.71
N GLY A 80 -3.64 6.09 -5.73
CA GLY A 80 -3.48 6.68 -7.06
C GLY A 80 -3.72 8.19 -7.07
N SER A 81 -4.61 8.71 -6.23
CA SER A 81 -4.76 10.14 -6.03
C SER A 81 -3.55 10.76 -5.35
N GLN A 82 -3.01 10.11 -4.34
CA GLN A 82 -1.80 10.57 -3.65
C GLN A 82 -0.61 10.66 -4.60
N GLU A 83 -0.44 9.69 -5.49
CA GLU A 83 0.62 9.73 -6.49
C GLU A 83 0.51 10.98 -7.39
N ARG A 84 -0.72 11.33 -7.83
CA ARG A 84 -0.95 12.54 -8.63
C ARG A 84 -0.63 13.81 -7.84
N VAL A 85 -1.02 13.85 -6.56
CA VAL A 85 -0.70 14.97 -5.66
C VAL A 85 0.81 15.14 -5.52
N ILE A 86 1.56 14.07 -5.26
CA ILE A 86 3.03 14.11 -5.15
C ILE A 86 3.66 14.67 -6.43
N ARG A 87 3.23 14.20 -7.60
CA ARG A 87 3.74 14.70 -8.88
C ARG A 87 3.46 16.19 -9.06
N TRP A 88 2.27 16.64 -8.67
CA TRP A 88 1.88 18.05 -8.71
C TRP A 88 2.68 18.92 -7.74
N GLU A 89 2.87 18.46 -6.50
CA GLU A 89 3.64 19.17 -5.49
C GLU A 89 5.11 19.28 -5.89
N VAL A 90 5.72 18.22 -6.43
CA VAL A 90 7.09 18.28 -6.98
C VAL A 90 7.19 19.29 -8.12
N TYR A 91 6.18 19.36 -9.00
CA TYR A 91 6.13 20.39 -10.04
C TYR A 91 6.08 21.80 -9.43
N CYS A 92 5.28 22.01 -8.39
CA CYS A 92 5.21 23.29 -7.67
C CYS A 92 6.55 23.65 -7.01
N ILE A 93 7.21 22.69 -6.35
CA ILE A 93 8.53 22.88 -5.72
C ILE A 93 9.57 23.30 -6.76
N ARG A 94 9.64 22.60 -7.90
CA ARG A 94 10.52 22.98 -9.02
C ARG A 94 10.28 24.41 -9.49
N ARG A 95 9.01 24.83 -9.58
CA ARG A 95 8.67 26.20 -9.97
C ARG A 95 9.04 27.24 -8.93
N ALA A 96 8.81 26.94 -7.65
CA ALA A 96 9.14 27.85 -6.55
C ALA A 96 10.66 28.08 -6.45
N LEU A 97 11.45 27.03 -6.70
CA LEU A 97 12.91 27.09 -6.66
C LEU A 97 13.55 27.53 -7.99
N ALA A 98 12.77 27.81 -9.04
CA ALA A 98 13.31 28.11 -10.36
C ALA A 98 14.21 29.36 -10.43
N ARG A 99 14.12 30.26 -9.45
CA ARG A 99 14.94 31.47 -9.34
C ARG A 99 16.05 31.36 -8.29
N VAL A 100 16.16 30.22 -7.63
CA VAL A 100 17.22 29.93 -6.67
C VAL A 100 18.29 29.14 -7.42
N GLU A 101 19.52 29.61 -7.42
CA GLU A 101 20.67 28.92 -8.04
C GLU A 101 21.12 27.73 -7.16
N THR A 102 20.20 26.80 -6.88
CA THR A 102 20.45 25.62 -6.06
C THR A 102 19.90 24.39 -6.79
N GLU A 103 20.71 23.35 -6.82
CA GLU A 103 20.25 22.01 -7.19
C GLU A 103 19.62 21.33 -5.98
N PHE A 104 18.54 20.58 -6.22
CA PHE A 104 17.96 19.72 -5.21
C PHE A 104 17.66 18.34 -5.76
N VAL A 105 17.71 17.36 -4.88
CA VAL A 105 17.38 15.97 -5.14
C VAL A 105 16.17 15.57 -4.30
N LEU A 106 15.22 14.87 -4.93
CA LEU A 106 14.09 14.26 -4.25
C LEU A 106 14.56 13.02 -3.49
N LEU A 107 14.04 12.81 -2.29
CA LEU A 107 14.34 11.65 -1.48
C LEU A 107 13.10 10.78 -1.25
N LYS A 108 13.36 9.58 -0.74
CA LYS A 108 12.36 8.63 -0.24
C LYS A 108 11.17 8.44 -1.19
N GLY A 109 9.95 8.67 -0.71
CA GLY A 109 8.72 8.31 -1.40
C GLY A 109 8.46 9.14 -2.66
N ALA A 110 8.76 10.44 -2.63
CA ALA A 110 8.63 11.32 -3.80
C ALA A 110 9.59 10.89 -4.92
N ALA A 111 10.84 10.53 -4.55
CA ALA A 111 11.80 9.96 -5.50
C ALA A 111 11.26 8.67 -6.11
N TYR A 112 10.70 7.76 -5.31
CA TYR A 112 10.17 6.49 -5.80
C TYR A 112 9.02 6.69 -6.79
N VAL A 113 8.12 7.63 -6.50
CA VAL A 113 6.99 7.98 -7.38
C VAL A 113 7.50 8.52 -8.72
N LEU A 114 8.41 9.50 -8.70
CA LEU A 114 8.90 10.11 -9.94
C LEU A 114 9.80 9.17 -10.73
N SER A 115 10.52 8.27 -10.07
CA SER A 115 11.32 7.21 -10.72
C SER A 115 10.50 5.99 -11.14
N GLY A 116 9.18 5.95 -10.88
CA GLY A 116 8.32 4.83 -11.28
C GLY A 116 8.66 3.50 -10.59
N LEU A 117 9.25 3.54 -9.39
CA LEU A 117 9.70 2.32 -8.72
C LEU A 117 8.50 1.50 -8.19
N PRO A 118 8.57 0.16 -8.21
CA PRO A 118 7.48 -0.70 -7.73
C PRO A 118 7.04 -0.41 -6.29
N PHE A 119 7.97 0.05 -5.44
CA PHE A 119 7.69 0.41 -4.05
C PHE A 119 6.78 1.62 -3.90
N ALA A 120 6.60 2.45 -4.93
CA ALA A 120 5.68 3.59 -4.89
C ALA A 120 4.21 3.16 -4.94
N ARG A 121 3.91 2.03 -5.59
CA ARG A 121 2.53 1.57 -5.82
C ARG A 121 1.80 1.34 -4.50
N GLY A 122 0.64 1.98 -4.36
CA GLY A 122 -0.26 1.79 -3.23
C GLY A 122 0.15 2.52 -1.94
N ARG A 123 1.23 3.31 -1.94
CA ARG A 123 1.70 4.02 -0.74
C ARG A 123 0.96 5.34 -0.52
N ILE A 124 0.60 5.58 0.72
CA ILE A 124 0.26 6.91 1.23
C ILE A 124 1.52 7.53 1.83
N GLN A 125 1.74 8.82 1.57
CA GLN A 125 2.91 9.58 2.01
C GLN A 125 2.45 10.99 2.35
N SER A 126 2.90 11.56 3.47
CA SER A 126 2.48 12.89 3.93
C SER A 126 3.37 14.03 3.43
N ASP A 127 4.65 13.75 3.20
CA ASP A 127 5.67 14.77 3.04
C ASP A 127 6.54 14.50 1.79
N ILE A 128 7.08 15.58 1.23
CA ILE A 128 8.11 15.53 0.19
C ILE A 128 9.45 15.89 0.81
N ASP A 129 10.32 14.90 0.91
CA ASP A 129 11.70 15.09 1.33
C ASP A 129 12.56 15.57 0.15
N ILE A 130 13.27 16.68 0.36
CA ILE A 130 14.27 17.20 -0.58
C ILE A 130 15.60 17.43 0.15
N LEU A 131 16.71 17.23 -0.57
CA LEU A 131 18.05 17.65 -0.13
C LEU A 131 18.56 18.67 -1.15
N ALA A 132 19.11 19.78 -0.66
CA ALA A 132 19.65 20.88 -1.47
C ALA A 132 21.14 21.07 -1.16
N ALA A 133 21.89 21.52 -2.16
CA ALA A 133 23.32 21.87 -2.06
C ALA A 133 23.53 23.38 -1.88
#